data_AF-A0A8B6Y1Q6-F1
#
_entry.id   AF-A0A8B6Y1Q6-F1
#
_cell.length_a   1.000
_cell.length_b   1.000
_cell.length_c   1.000
_cell.angle_alpha   90.00
_cell.angle_beta   90.00
_cell.angle_gamma   90.00
#
_symmetry.space_group_name_H-M   'P 1'
#
loop_
_entity.id
_entity.type
_entity.pdbx_description
1 polymer ?
#
loop_
_entity_poly.entity_id
_entity_poly.type
_entity_poly.pdbx_seq_one_letter_code
_entity_poly.pdbx_strand_id
1 'polypeptide(L)'
;MHYYLDEAEDPALTPVSWVSKWVDYSDKYGLGYQLSDGSVGVLFNDATRLLMHEDEKSLQYIDKLNKETFFTIDNAPPNMQKKKTLLEYFHDYMNEHLLKTGSGVATKGMESARLPYLRSWFRTRSGIILHLNIGILQINFFQDHTKVIICPKMDAFSYIDENRNFRTYKLSGIEKHGCTREIFVRLRYAKTMVERLSKKLAEEKKEKLSAI
;
A
#
# COMPACT_ATOMS: atom_id res chain seq x y z
N MET A 1 -11.36 -0.17 -33.06
CA MET A 1 -11.94 -0.95 -31.95
C MET A 1 -12.43 0.06 -30.92
N HIS A 2 -13.74 0.20 -30.75
CA HIS A 2 -14.30 1.12 -29.75
C HIS A 2 -14.19 0.44 -28.38
N TYR A 3 -13.50 1.08 -27.43
CA TYR A 3 -13.37 0.58 -26.06
C TYR A 3 -14.49 1.19 -25.23
N TYR A 4 -15.33 0.36 -24.62
CA TYR A 4 -16.38 0.80 -23.70
C TYR A 4 -15.88 0.72 -22.27
N LEU A 5 -14.79 1.44 -21.99
CA LEU A 5 -14.12 1.37 -20.69
C LEU A 5 -15.03 1.82 -19.54
N ASP A 6 -15.94 2.76 -19.83
CA ASP A 6 -16.93 3.25 -18.86
C ASP A 6 -17.92 2.14 -18.45
N GLU A 7 -18.17 1.12 -19.28
CA GLU A 7 -19.01 -0.03 -18.91
C GLU A 7 -18.31 -1.00 -17.95
N ALA A 8 -16.98 -0.94 -17.86
CA ALA A 8 -16.19 -1.75 -16.93
C ALA A 8 -15.94 -1.03 -15.59
N GLU A 9 -16.27 0.26 -15.50
CA GLU A 9 -16.07 1.08 -14.30
C GLU A 9 -17.11 0.73 -13.24
N ASP A 10 -16.63 0.45 -12.02
CA ASP A 10 -17.47 0.13 -10.86
C ASP A 10 -16.91 0.85 -9.63
N PRO A 11 -17.41 2.06 -9.33
CA PRO A 11 -17.00 2.84 -8.17
C PRO A 11 -17.23 2.12 -6.83
N ALA A 12 -18.17 1.16 -6.76
CA ALA A 12 -18.44 0.42 -5.52
C ALA A 12 -17.31 -0.53 -5.13
N LEU A 13 -16.42 -0.86 -6.08
CA LEU A 13 -15.22 -1.69 -5.89
C LEU A 13 -13.98 -0.88 -5.46
N THR A 14 -14.11 0.43 -5.26
CA THR A 14 -13.01 1.29 -4.80
C THR A 14 -12.32 0.67 -3.57
N PRO A 15 -10.98 0.57 -3.56
CA PRO A 15 -10.24 -0.09 -2.50
C PRO A 15 -10.50 0.57 -1.15
N VAL A 16 -10.62 -0.25 -0.11
CA VAL A 16 -10.85 0.22 1.27
C VAL A 16 -9.68 1.01 1.84
N SER A 17 -8.47 0.79 1.33
CA SER A 17 -7.27 1.51 1.72
C SER A 17 -6.21 1.46 0.62
N TRP A 18 -5.39 2.50 0.51
CA TRP A 18 -4.21 2.55 -0.35
C TRP A 18 -3.12 3.41 0.29
N VAL A 19 -1.88 3.28 -0.20
CA VAL A 19 -0.77 4.13 0.23
C VAL A 19 -0.88 5.48 -0.48
N SER A 20 -1.15 6.53 0.29
CA SER A 20 -1.36 7.88 -0.22
C SER A 20 -0.06 8.68 -0.36
N LYS A 21 0.90 8.42 0.54
CA LYS A 21 2.25 9.01 0.58
C LYS A 21 3.28 7.97 1.05
N TRP A 22 4.55 8.12 0.68
CA TRP A 22 5.63 7.24 1.12
C TRP A 22 6.98 7.94 1.07
N VAL A 23 7.90 7.51 1.93
CA VAL A 23 9.29 7.98 2.01
C VAL A 23 10.20 6.76 2.15
N ASP A 24 11.15 6.63 1.23
CA ASP A 24 12.17 5.60 1.29
C ASP A 24 13.41 6.11 2.03
N TYR A 25 13.59 5.62 3.25
CA TYR A 25 14.78 5.83 4.06
C TYR A 25 15.35 4.49 4.55
N SER A 26 15.31 3.51 3.65
CA SER A 26 15.73 2.13 3.90
C SER A 26 17.24 1.93 3.97
N ASP A 27 18.04 2.92 3.57
CA ASP A 27 19.49 2.94 3.81
C ASP A 27 19.82 2.95 5.31
N LYS A 28 18.94 3.51 6.15
CA LYS A 28 19.15 3.58 7.61
C LYS A 28 18.05 2.91 8.43
N TYR A 29 16.79 3.14 8.12
CA TYR A 29 15.70 2.82 9.04
C TYR A 29 14.59 1.96 8.43
N GLY A 30 14.09 2.32 7.25
CA GLY A 30 12.99 1.61 6.62
C GLY A 30 12.15 2.47 5.68
N LEU A 31 10.95 1.99 5.36
CA LEU A 31 9.98 2.69 4.53
C LEU A 31 8.85 3.26 5.39
N GLY A 32 8.74 4.59 5.42
CA GLY A 32 7.58 5.29 5.98
C GLY A 32 6.48 5.44 4.93
N TYR A 33 5.22 5.32 5.34
CA TYR A 33 4.06 5.47 4.45
C TYR A 33 2.84 6.01 5.19
N GLN A 34 2.00 6.74 4.48
CA GLN A 34 0.68 7.18 4.95
C GLN A 34 -0.38 6.45 4.12
N LEU A 35 -1.44 5.97 4.77
CA LEU A 35 -2.60 5.38 4.11
C LEU A 35 -3.61 6.45 3.69
N SER A 36 -4.64 6.03 2.97
CA SER A 36 -5.71 6.91 2.47
C SER A 36 -6.56 7.53 3.58
N ASP A 37 -6.69 6.85 4.71
CA ASP A 37 -7.37 7.31 5.93
C ASP A 37 -6.51 8.23 6.81
N GLY A 38 -5.30 8.58 6.38
CA GLY A 38 -4.39 9.45 7.14
C GLY A 38 -3.52 8.73 8.16
N SER A 39 -3.81 7.47 8.49
CA SER A 39 -2.95 6.66 9.35
C SER A 39 -1.55 6.49 8.75
N VAL A 40 -0.54 6.38 9.61
CA VAL A 40 0.87 6.29 9.23
C VAL A 40 1.47 4.99 9.68
N GLY A 41 2.37 4.42 8.88
CA GLY A 41 3.14 3.25 9.26
C GLY A 41 4.58 3.33 8.80
N VAL A 42 5.44 2.60 9.50
CA VAL A 42 6.82 2.37 9.11
C VAL A 42 7.07 0.88 9.07
N LEU A 43 7.58 0.38 7.94
CA LEU A 43 8.21 -0.93 7.86
C LEU A 43 9.72 -0.76 8.06
N PHE A 44 10.22 -1.17 9.21
CA PHE A 44 11.62 -1.06 9.55
C PHE A 44 12.46 -2.16 8.89
N ASN A 45 13.75 -1.91 8.74
CA ASN A 45 14.72 -2.86 8.18
C ASN A 45 14.85 -4.16 8.99
N ASP A 46 14.49 -4.15 10.28
CA ASP A 46 14.44 -5.33 11.15
C ASP A 46 13.15 -6.17 10.97
N ALA A 47 12.38 -5.90 9.91
CA ALA A 47 11.11 -6.53 9.55
C ALA A 47 9.96 -6.35 10.55
N THR A 48 10.11 -5.42 11.51
CA THR A 48 9.03 -4.99 12.39
C THR A 48 8.28 -3.80 11.81
N ARG A 49 7.07 -3.54 12.32
CA ARG A 49 6.25 -2.39 11.90
C ARG A 49 5.75 -1.63 13.11
N LEU A 50 5.68 -0.31 12.99
CA LEU A 50 4.96 0.55 13.92
C LEU A 50 3.98 1.38 13.12
N LEU A 51 2.72 1.38 13.55
CA LEU A 51 1.62 2.09 12.93
C LEU A 51 1.03 3.07 13.94
N MET A 52 0.57 4.21 13.45
CA MET A 52 -0.15 5.24 14.17
C MET A 52 -1.48 5.48 13.47
N HIS A 53 -2.57 5.40 14.23
CA HIS A 53 -3.92 5.70 13.73
C HIS A 53 -4.07 7.21 13.43
N GLU A 54 -5.16 7.56 12.74
CA GLU A 54 -5.50 8.97 12.41
C GLU A 54 -5.69 9.85 13.66
N ASP A 55 -5.95 9.25 14.84
CA ASP A 55 -6.05 9.98 16.11
C ASP A 55 -4.70 10.47 16.66
N GLU A 56 -3.58 10.13 15.99
CA GLU A 56 -2.20 10.43 16.37
C GLU A 56 -1.79 9.97 17.77
N LYS A 57 -2.58 9.06 18.37
CA LYS A 57 -2.41 8.60 19.75
C LYS A 57 -2.31 7.09 19.85
N SER A 58 -3.12 6.38 19.08
CA SER A 58 -3.20 4.94 19.10
C SER A 58 -2.08 4.35 18.23
N LEU A 59 -1.26 3.48 18.82
CA LEU A 59 -0.16 2.80 18.15
C LEU A 59 -0.40 1.29 18.09
N GLN A 60 -0.05 0.71 16.93
CA GLN A 60 -0.02 -0.73 16.71
C GLN A 60 1.40 -1.14 16.32
N TYR A 61 2.04 -1.96 17.14
CA TYR A 61 3.34 -2.56 16.86
C TYR A 61 3.17 -3.99 16.38
N ILE A 62 3.93 -4.37 15.35
CA ILE A 62 3.92 -5.72 14.77
C ILE A 62 5.36 -6.22 14.71
N ASP A 63 5.67 -7.27 15.46
CA ASP A 63 7.02 -7.84 15.47
C ASP A 63 7.31 -8.71 14.22
N LYS A 64 8.53 -9.23 14.14
CA LYS A 64 8.99 -10.10 13.05
C LYS A 64 8.24 -11.43 12.93
N LEU A 65 7.55 -11.85 13.99
CA LEU A 65 6.70 -13.05 14.04
C LEU A 65 5.23 -12.72 13.74
N ASN A 66 4.93 -11.46 13.40
CA ASN A 66 3.58 -10.92 13.22
C ASN A 66 2.74 -10.91 14.51
N LYS A 67 3.37 -10.90 15.69
CA LYS A 67 2.66 -10.66 16.95
C LYS A 67 2.34 -9.18 17.04
N GLU A 68 1.06 -8.88 17.22
CA GLU A 68 0.56 -7.52 17.36
C GLU A 68 0.54 -7.11 18.83
N THR A 69 0.89 -5.85 19.11
CA THR A 69 0.76 -5.22 20.43
C THR A 69 0.25 -3.81 20.24
N PHE A 70 -0.69 -3.40 21.08
CA PHE A 70 -1.33 -2.09 21.01
C PHE A 70 -0.98 -1.28 22.24
N PHE A 71 -0.69 0.00 22.05
CA PHE A 71 -0.42 0.95 23.13
C PHE A 71 -0.71 2.36 22.65
N THR A 72 -0.73 3.33 23.55
CA THR A 72 -0.79 4.75 23.17
C THR A 72 0.60 5.34 23.06
N ILE A 73 0.70 6.49 22.39
CA ILE A 73 1.93 7.26 22.27
C ILE A 73 2.56 7.61 23.64
N ASP A 74 1.73 7.79 24.66
CA ASP A 74 2.13 8.10 26.04
C ASP A 74 2.55 6.87 26.85
N ASN A 75 1.96 5.70 26.54
CA ASN A 75 2.18 4.45 27.26
C ASN A 75 3.08 3.46 26.50
N ALA A 76 3.81 3.94 25.49
CA ALA A 76 4.73 3.12 24.72
C ALA A 76 5.88 2.61 25.61
N PRO A 77 6.25 1.32 25.52
CA PRO A 77 7.31 0.76 26.36
C PRO A 77 8.67 1.43 26.05
N PRO A 78 9.60 1.52 27.02
CA PRO A 78 10.85 2.27 26.85
C PRO A 78 11.71 1.84 25.66
N ASN A 79 11.65 0.56 25.28
CA ASN A 79 12.38 0.03 24.12
C ASN A 79 11.83 0.49 22.76
N MET A 80 10.65 1.13 22.71
CA MET A 80 10.01 1.64 21.48
C MET A 80 10.34 3.10 21.17
N GLN A 81 10.98 3.84 22.07
CA GLN A 81 11.19 5.29 21.93
C GLN A 81 11.85 5.67 20.59
N LYS A 82 12.91 4.95 20.19
CA LYS A 82 13.58 5.20 18.90
C LYS A 82 12.65 5.01 17.70
N LYS A 83 11.80 3.97 17.72
CA LYS A 83 10.85 3.68 16.62
C LYS A 83 9.71 4.68 16.59
N LYS A 84 9.23 5.12 17.76
CA LYS A 84 8.24 6.20 17.90
C LYS A 84 8.77 7.50 17.31
N THR A 85 9.97 7.94 17.70
CA THR A 85 10.57 9.17 17.16
C THR A 85 10.73 9.11 15.64
N LEU A 86 11.14 7.96 15.09
CA LEU A 86 11.23 7.79 13.63
C LEU A 86 9.86 7.85 12.95
N LEU A 87 8.82 7.27 13.56
CA LEU A 87 7.44 7.34 13.07
C LEU A 87 6.95 8.79 13.01
N GLU A 88 7.18 9.57 14.08
CA GLU A 88 6.86 11.01 14.14
C GLU A 88 7.58 11.79 13.04
N TYR A 89 8.89 11.56 12.83
CA TYR A 89 9.63 12.19 11.74
C TYR A 89 9.07 11.85 10.35
N PHE A 90 8.70 10.59 10.10
CA PHE A 90 8.07 10.21 8.83
C PHE A 90 6.69 10.87 8.67
N HIS A 91 5.89 10.91 9.74
CA HIS A 91 4.58 11.56 9.76
C HIS A 91 4.69 13.04 9.37
N ASP A 92 5.52 13.79 10.10
CA ASP A 92 5.66 15.24 9.91
C ASP A 92 6.19 15.55 8.52
N TYR A 93 7.23 14.84 8.08
CA TYR A 93 7.80 15.03 6.75
C TYR A 93 6.76 14.79 5.64
N MET A 94 5.99 13.71 5.72
CA MET A 94 4.96 13.39 4.73
C MET A 94 3.84 14.43 4.72
N ASN A 95 3.45 14.97 5.87
CA ASN A 95 2.40 15.98 5.96
C ASN A 95 2.87 17.34 5.43
N GLU A 96 4.12 17.72 5.67
CA GLU A 96 4.68 18.99 5.22
C GLU A 96 5.06 19.00 3.73
N HIS A 97 5.58 17.89 3.20
CA HIS A 97 6.29 17.91 1.89
C HIS A 97 5.59 17.16 0.76
N LEU A 98 4.62 16.29 1.05
CA LEU A 98 4.08 15.37 0.05
C LEU A 98 2.58 15.54 -0.19
N LEU A 99 2.19 15.45 -1.46
CA LEU A 99 0.79 15.50 -1.88
C LEU A 99 0.07 14.17 -1.60
N LYS A 100 -1.14 14.24 -1.05
CA LYS A 100 -1.99 13.06 -0.80
C LYS A 100 -2.55 12.52 -2.11
N THR A 101 -2.23 11.26 -2.44
CA THR A 101 -2.83 10.55 -3.57
C THR A 101 -4.28 10.17 -3.26
N GLY A 102 -5.21 10.46 -4.18
CA GLY A 102 -6.63 10.07 -4.05
C GLY A 102 -7.42 10.93 -3.06
N SER A 103 -7.03 12.19 -2.83
CA SER A 103 -7.67 13.07 -1.84
C SER A 103 -9.18 13.31 -2.04
N GLY A 104 -9.70 13.15 -3.26
CA GLY A 104 -11.14 13.28 -3.57
C GLY A 104 -11.92 11.97 -3.55
N VAL A 105 -11.30 10.85 -3.21
CA VAL A 105 -11.91 9.52 -3.26
C VAL A 105 -12.39 9.14 -1.88
N ALA A 106 -13.71 8.97 -1.72
CA ALA A 106 -14.27 8.49 -0.48
C ALA A 106 -13.89 7.02 -0.25
N THR A 107 -13.18 6.74 0.84
CA THR A 107 -12.97 5.38 1.33
C THR A 107 -14.17 4.95 2.17
N LYS A 108 -14.67 3.73 1.95
CA LYS A 108 -15.52 3.08 2.97
C LYS A 108 -14.64 2.85 4.19
N GLY A 109 -14.79 3.67 5.22
CA GLY A 109 -13.99 3.60 6.43
C GLY A 109 -14.00 2.18 6.98
N MET A 110 -12.81 1.62 7.23
CA MET A 110 -12.72 0.40 8.01
C MET A 110 -12.86 0.80 9.48
N GLU A 111 -14.04 0.58 10.07
CA GLU A 111 -14.23 0.61 11.53
C GLU A 111 -13.55 -0.62 12.16
N SER A 112 -12.23 -0.74 11.98
CA SER A 112 -11.45 -1.81 12.57
C SER A 112 -10.37 -1.23 13.46
N ALA A 113 -10.23 -1.82 14.64
CA ALA A 113 -9.08 -1.56 15.51
C ALA A 113 -7.74 -1.95 14.86
N ARG A 114 -7.75 -2.72 13.76
CA ARG A 114 -6.53 -3.15 13.05
C ARG A 114 -6.39 -2.42 11.72
N LEU A 115 -5.30 -1.68 11.59
CA LEU A 115 -4.96 -1.02 10.35
C LEU A 115 -4.41 -2.02 9.33
N PRO A 116 -4.70 -1.84 8.02
CA PRO A 116 -3.86 -2.41 6.98
C PRO A 116 -2.41 -1.97 7.20
N TYR A 117 -1.46 -2.83 6.90
CA TYR A 117 -0.04 -2.52 7.03
C TYR A 117 0.74 -3.02 5.83
N LEU A 118 1.87 -2.36 5.57
CA LEU A 118 2.77 -2.76 4.51
C LEU A 118 3.45 -4.08 4.88
N ARG A 119 3.06 -5.16 4.21
CA ARG A 119 3.68 -6.47 4.39
C ARG A 119 5.08 -6.48 3.80
N SER A 120 5.23 -5.95 2.60
CA SER A 120 6.49 -5.91 1.87
C SER A 120 6.46 -4.82 0.80
N TRP A 121 7.63 -4.39 0.35
CA TRP A 121 7.78 -3.51 -0.80
C TRP A 121 9.10 -3.80 -1.52
N PHE A 122 9.20 -3.29 -2.74
CA PHE A 122 10.46 -3.24 -3.49
C PHE A 122 10.38 -2.17 -4.58
N ARG A 123 11.54 -1.75 -5.08
CA ARG A 123 11.66 -0.83 -6.21
C ARG A 123 12.16 -1.52 -7.46
N THR A 124 11.78 -0.94 -8.58
CA THR A 124 12.31 -1.23 -9.90
C THR A 124 12.77 0.08 -10.53
N ARG A 125 13.32 0.03 -11.75
CA ARG A 125 13.62 1.25 -12.50
C ARG A 125 12.35 2.05 -12.86
N SER A 126 11.20 1.40 -12.97
CA SER A 126 9.95 2.01 -13.45
C SER A 126 9.05 2.53 -12.33
N GLY A 127 9.14 1.96 -11.14
CA GLY A 127 8.24 2.31 -10.05
C GLY A 127 8.51 1.57 -8.75
N ILE A 128 7.75 1.95 -7.72
CA ILE A 128 7.70 1.29 -6.41
C ILE A 128 6.49 0.38 -6.33
N ILE A 129 6.67 -0.79 -5.73
CA ILE A 129 5.65 -1.82 -5.53
C ILE A 129 5.43 -1.97 -4.03
N LEU A 130 4.18 -1.81 -3.61
CA LEU A 130 3.74 -1.75 -2.22
C LEU A 130 2.68 -2.84 -2.02
N HIS A 131 2.94 -3.79 -1.13
CA HIS A 131 2.03 -4.90 -0.86
C HIS A 131 1.50 -4.81 0.57
N LEU A 132 0.21 -4.53 0.71
CA LEU A 132 -0.49 -4.47 1.99
C LEU A 132 -0.92 -5.86 2.46
N ASN A 133 -0.94 -6.09 3.77
CA ASN A 133 -1.33 -7.36 4.38
C ASN A 133 -2.76 -7.83 4.03
N ILE A 134 -3.64 -6.91 3.66
CA ILE A 134 -5.02 -7.19 3.25
C ILE A 134 -5.13 -7.77 1.83
N GLY A 135 -4.00 -7.92 1.12
CA GLY A 135 -3.90 -8.50 -0.22
C GLY A 135 -3.84 -7.47 -1.34
N ILE A 136 -3.87 -6.17 -1.01
CA ILE A 136 -3.77 -5.09 -1.99
C ILE A 136 -2.32 -4.96 -2.48
N LEU A 137 -2.14 -4.91 -3.80
CA LEU A 137 -0.88 -4.54 -4.44
C LEU A 137 -1.04 -3.18 -5.10
N GLN A 138 -0.21 -2.23 -4.71
CA GLN A 138 -0.14 -0.91 -5.32
C GLN A 138 1.19 -0.71 -6.04
N ILE A 139 1.14 -0.10 -7.22
CA ILE A 139 2.31 0.25 -8.02
C ILE A 139 2.22 1.74 -8.34
N ASN A 140 3.24 2.49 -7.96
CA ASN A 140 3.37 3.90 -8.33
C ASN A 140 4.50 4.03 -9.34
N PHE A 141 4.18 4.50 -10.55
CA PHE A 141 5.15 4.68 -11.63
C PHE A 141 5.85 6.03 -11.48
N PHE A 142 7.18 6.04 -11.65
CA PHE A 142 7.98 7.23 -11.39
C PHE A 142 7.93 8.27 -12.51
N GLN A 143 7.86 7.81 -13.76
CA GLN A 143 8.01 8.67 -14.93
C GLN A 143 6.79 9.56 -15.20
N ASP A 144 5.60 9.00 -15.06
CA ASP A 144 4.32 9.65 -15.42
C ASP A 144 3.38 9.84 -14.22
N HIS A 145 3.83 9.49 -13.01
CA HIS A 145 3.09 9.62 -11.75
C HIS A 145 1.74 8.87 -11.67
N THR A 146 1.44 8.05 -12.66
CA THR A 146 0.28 7.18 -12.67
C THR A 146 0.42 6.06 -11.65
N LYS A 147 -0.71 5.44 -11.27
CA LYS A 147 -0.73 4.40 -10.25
C LYS A 147 -1.73 3.31 -10.56
N VAL A 148 -1.41 2.11 -10.11
CA VAL A 148 -2.26 0.93 -10.21
C VAL A 148 -2.48 0.38 -8.81
N ILE A 149 -3.72 0.04 -8.47
CA ILE A 149 -4.07 -0.67 -7.25
C ILE A 149 -4.85 -1.92 -7.64
N ILE A 150 -4.34 -3.10 -7.31
CA ILE A 150 -5.01 -4.39 -7.54
C ILE A 150 -5.58 -4.88 -6.21
N CYS A 151 -6.87 -5.20 -6.22
CA CYS A 151 -7.58 -5.80 -5.08
C CYS A 151 -8.12 -7.18 -5.48
N PRO A 152 -7.37 -8.28 -5.19
CA PRO A 152 -7.74 -9.62 -5.63
C PRO A 152 -9.09 -10.11 -5.05
N LYS A 153 -9.40 -9.72 -3.80
CA LYS A 153 -10.66 -10.12 -3.14
C LYS A 153 -11.90 -9.57 -3.83
N MET A 154 -11.77 -8.43 -4.49
CA MET A 154 -12.86 -7.74 -5.19
C MET A 154 -12.81 -7.97 -6.71
N ASP A 155 -11.84 -8.75 -7.20
CA ASP A 155 -11.54 -8.87 -8.64
C ASP A 155 -11.45 -7.49 -9.33
N ALA A 156 -10.77 -6.55 -8.67
CA ALA A 156 -10.80 -5.14 -9.04
C ALA A 156 -9.41 -4.55 -9.32
N PHE A 157 -9.40 -3.60 -10.24
CA PHE A 157 -8.25 -2.82 -10.66
C PHE A 157 -8.61 -1.32 -10.60
N SER A 158 -7.91 -0.55 -9.79
CA SER A 158 -8.01 0.91 -9.81
C SER A 158 -6.83 1.53 -10.52
N TYR A 159 -7.14 2.52 -11.36
CA TYR A 159 -6.18 3.30 -12.12
C TYR A 159 -6.23 4.77 -11.68
N ILE A 160 -5.06 5.34 -11.42
CA ILE A 160 -4.88 6.77 -11.19
C ILE A 160 -4.05 7.30 -12.35
N ASP A 161 -4.67 8.11 -13.19
CA ASP A 161 -4.03 8.67 -14.38
C ASP A 161 -3.13 9.88 -14.07
N GLU A 162 -2.51 10.45 -15.10
CA GLU A 162 -1.63 11.63 -15.00
C GLU A 162 -2.38 12.88 -14.49
N ASN A 163 -3.69 12.96 -14.76
CA ASN A 163 -4.59 14.01 -14.30
C ASN A 163 -5.12 13.75 -12.89
N ARG A 164 -4.67 12.67 -12.23
CA ARG A 164 -5.10 12.23 -10.89
C ARG A 164 -6.56 11.78 -10.84
N ASN A 165 -7.18 11.47 -11.97
CA ASN A 165 -8.50 10.83 -11.99
C ASN A 165 -8.35 9.41 -11.45
N PHE A 166 -9.15 9.08 -10.45
CA PHE A 166 -9.18 7.76 -9.86
C PHE A 166 -10.40 7.02 -10.39
N ARG A 167 -10.16 5.91 -11.10
CA ARG A 167 -11.23 5.05 -11.63
C ARG A 167 -11.00 3.62 -11.19
N THR A 168 -12.07 2.92 -10.85
CA THR A 168 -12.01 1.51 -10.46
C THR A 168 -12.78 0.66 -11.43
N TYR A 169 -12.19 -0.44 -11.86
CA TYR A 169 -12.76 -1.35 -12.84
C TYR A 169 -12.81 -2.76 -12.28
N LYS A 170 -13.84 -3.50 -12.66
CA LYS A 170 -13.85 -4.95 -12.47
C LYS A 170 -12.95 -5.61 -13.52
N LEU A 171 -12.07 -6.52 -13.13
CA LEU A 171 -11.15 -7.20 -14.06
C LEU A 171 -11.91 -8.00 -15.11
N SER A 172 -12.96 -8.71 -14.72
CA SER A 172 -13.87 -9.38 -15.68
C SER A 172 -14.54 -8.41 -16.66
N GLY A 173 -14.78 -7.16 -16.23
CA GLY A 173 -15.30 -6.09 -17.07
C GLY A 173 -14.28 -5.66 -18.12
N ILE A 174 -13.02 -5.47 -17.72
CA ILE A 174 -11.92 -5.17 -18.66
C ILE A 174 -11.74 -6.30 -19.68
N GLU A 175 -11.84 -7.56 -19.27
CA GLU A 175 -11.74 -8.71 -20.18
C GLU A 175 -12.87 -8.70 -21.23
N LYS A 176 -14.10 -8.39 -20.80
CA LYS A 176 -15.28 -8.39 -21.67
C LYS A 176 -15.37 -7.18 -22.60
N HIS A 177 -15.05 -5.98 -22.10
CA HIS A 177 -15.26 -4.71 -22.80
C HIS A 177 -13.97 -4.11 -23.39
N GLY A 178 -12.83 -4.75 -23.12
CA GLY A 178 -11.50 -4.29 -23.50
C GLY A 178 -10.98 -3.15 -22.62
N CYS A 179 -9.76 -2.69 -22.91
CA CYS A 179 -9.21 -1.50 -22.27
C CYS A 179 -8.28 -0.69 -23.17
N THR A 180 -7.95 0.53 -22.75
CA THR A 180 -6.95 1.34 -23.44
C THR A 180 -5.58 0.67 -23.40
N ARG A 181 -4.73 1.00 -24.39
CA ARG A 181 -3.36 0.49 -24.46
C ARG A 181 -2.57 0.78 -23.19
N GLU A 182 -2.79 1.95 -22.60
CA GLU A 182 -2.16 2.38 -21.35
C GLU A 182 -2.50 1.43 -20.19
N ILE A 183 -3.79 1.20 -19.94
CA ILE A 183 -4.25 0.27 -18.89
C ILE A 183 -3.72 -1.14 -19.17
N PHE A 184 -3.76 -1.61 -20.42
CA PHE A 184 -3.26 -2.93 -20.80
C PHE A 184 -1.76 -3.11 -20.46
N VAL A 185 -0.92 -2.13 -20.81
CA VAL A 185 0.52 -2.17 -20.51
C VAL A 185 0.74 -2.22 -18.99
N ARG A 186 -0.05 -1.48 -18.23
CA ARG A 186 0.07 -1.40 -16.77
C ARG A 186 -0.41 -2.66 -16.07
N LEU A 187 -1.49 -3.27 -16.55
CA LEU A 187 -1.95 -4.58 -16.10
C LEU A 187 -0.90 -5.67 -16.39
N ARG A 188 -0.28 -5.68 -17.57
CA ARG A 188 0.82 -6.61 -17.90
C ARG A 188 2.01 -6.43 -16.98
N TYR A 189 2.38 -5.18 -16.70
CA TYR A 189 3.46 -4.88 -15.75
C TYR A 189 3.09 -5.37 -14.34
N ALA A 190 1.86 -5.09 -13.90
CA ALA A 190 1.39 -5.48 -12.58
C ALA A 190 1.35 -7.01 -12.41
N LYS A 191 0.92 -7.76 -13.43
CA LYS A 191 1.01 -9.24 -13.45
C LYS A 191 2.45 -9.71 -13.20
N THR A 192 3.42 -9.11 -13.90
CA THR A 192 4.84 -9.44 -13.72
C THR A 192 5.31 -9.15 -12.28
N MET A 193 4.86 -8.06 -11.68
CA MET A 193 5.19 -7.72 -10.29
C MET A 193 4.54 -8.67 -9.28
N VAL A 194 3.30 -9.11 -9.52
CA VAL A 194 2.63 -10.15 -8.74
C VAL A 194 3.43 -11.45 -8.78
N GLU A 195 3.82 -11.92 -9.96
CA GLU A 195 4.61 -13.15 -10.11
C GLU A 195 5.95 -13.09 -9.36
N ARG A 196 6.64 -11.94 -9.41
CA ARG A 196 7.87 -11.71 -8.64
C ARG A 196 7.62 -11.75 -7.14
N LEU A 197 6.56 -11.09 -6.67
CA LEU A 197 6.17 -11.08 -5.27
C LEU A 197 5.81 -12.49 -4.76
N SER A 198 5.05 -13.26 -5.55
CA SER A 198 4.68 -14.63 -5.21
C SER A 198 5.89 -15.54 -5.06
N LYS A 199 6.89 -15.42 -5.94
CA LYS A 199 8.15 -16.17 -5.82
C LYS A 199 8.90 -15.82 -4.53
N LYS A 200 9.09 -14.53 -4.26
CA LYS A 200 9.74 -14.04 -3.04
C LYS A 200 9.06 -14.55 -1.77
N LEU A 201 7.74 -14.48 -1.71
CA LEU A 201 6.97 -14.96 -0.54
C LEU A 201 7.06 -16.49 -0.37
N ALA A 202 7.17 -17.25 -1.46
CA ALA A 202 7.36 -18.69 -1.39
C ALA A 202 8.75 -19.07 -0.84
N GLU A 203 9.79 -18.32 -1.22
CA GLU A 203 11.16 -18.47 -0.72
C GLU A 203 11.23 -18.16 0.79
N GLU A 204 10.68 -17.03 1.22
CA GLU A 204 10.62 -16.63 2.64
C GLU A 204 9.88 -17.68 3.50
N LYS A 205 8.81 -18.28 2.97
CA LYS A 205 8.06 -19.34 3.65
C LYS A 205 8.92 -20.60 3.83
N LYS A 206 9.69 -20.97 2.80
CA LYS A 206 10.57 -22.14 2.84
C LYS A 206 11.69 -21.96 3.87
N GLU A 207 12.31 -20.79 3.92
CA GLU A 207 13.36 -20.47 4.90
C GLU A 207 12.85 -20.56 6.34
N LYS A 208 11.65 -20.03 6.61
CA LYS A 208 11.02 -20.13 7.93
C LYS A 208 10.72 -21.56 8.35
N LEU A 209 10.25 -22.39 7.42
CA LEU A 209 10.01 -23.82 7.66
C LEU A 209 11.29 -24.61 7.92
N SER A 210 12.41 -24.24 7.29
CA SER A 210 13.71 -24.88 7.54
C SER A 210 14.40 -24.42 8.84
N ALA A 211 13.91 -23.36 9.47
CA ALA A 211 14.46 -22.81 10.71
C ALA A 211 13.73 -23.30 11.99
N ILE A 212 12.75 -24.20 11.83
CA ILE A 212 11.98 -24.87 12.89
C ILE A 212 12.36 -26.35 12.88
#